data_AF-A0A1Y6HF18-F1
#
_entry.id   AF-A0A1Y6HF18-F1
#
_cell.length_a   1.000
_cell.length_b   1.000
_cell.length_c   1.000
_cell.angle_alpha   90.00
_cell.angle_beta   90.00
_cell.angle_gamma   90.00
#
_symmetry.space_group_name_H-M   'P 1'
#
loop_
_entity.id
_entity.type
_entity.pdbx_description
1 polymer ?
#
loop_
_entity_poly.entity_id
_entity_poly.type
_entity_poly.pdbx_seq_one_letter_code
_entity_poly.pdbx_strand_id
1 'polypeptide(L)'
;MSVSSGGTGNRGPRTGKAQAESAPRSAVPGPRSPVPDPASFRASIPAAFGRVAVLLGGTSSEREVSLNSGSNVLEALLARGVDAQPVDGIPALAQALVEQRFDRVFNVLHGHNGGGEDGIVQGLMEAFKVPYTGSNVLGSALSMDKIRTKQVWLSLGLSTPRYARLAAGASANEIHAAAQQIGLPVIVKPANEGSSVGISRVFDQAQLEEAVVLAARYDGALLMEQLIEGDELTVAVLGDTALPSIRIVPKGQWYDYNAKYVADDTQYLCPGLEGDAEVQIRQLALDAFRAAGARGWGRVDVMRDRSSGQLYLLEVNTAPGMTSHSLVPKAARQLGIDFEELVWRVLEQTL
;
A
#
# COMPACT_ATOMS: atom_id res chain seq x y z
N MET A 1 -74.54 -35.53 -31.33
CA MET A 1 -74.64 -36.85 -30.65
C MET A 1 -73.87 -36.70 -29.34
N SER A 2 -74.52 -36.32 -28.23
CA SER A 2 -75.02 -37.23 -27.16
C SER A 2 -73.82 -37.96 -26.50
N VAL A 3 -73.54 -37.92 -25.20
CA VAL A 3 -74.41 -38.02 -24.00
C VAL A 3 -73.64 -37.51 -22.76
N SER A 4 -74.35 -36.95 -21.79
CA SER A 4 -73.92 -36.69 -20.41
C SER A 4 -74.26 -37.84 -19.44
N SER A 5 -73.47 -38.02 -18.39
CA SER A 5 -73.88 -38.58 -17.08
C SER A 5 -72.88 -38.05 -16.04
N GLY A 6 -73.21 -37.28 -14.99
CA GLY A 6 -74.12 -37.58 -13.87
C GLY A 6 -73.42 -38.58 -12.92
N GLY A 7 -73.14 -38.38 -11.63
CA GLY A 7 -73.46 -37.38 -10.61
C GLY A 7 -73.39 -38.06 -9.22
N THR A 8 -73.26 -37.26 -8.14
CA THR A 8 -73.36 -37.60 -6.68
C THR A 8 -72.11 -38.24 -6.02
N GLY A 9 -71.69 -37.91 -4.79
CA GLY A 9 -72.14 -36.93 -3.79
C GLY A 9 -71.32 -37.04 -2.48
N ASN A 10 -70.92 -35.88 -1.94
CA ASN A 10 -70.83 -35.46 -0.53
C ASN A 10 -70.12 -36.32 0.56
N ARG A 11 -69.13 -35.71 1.26
CA ARG A 11 -68.94 -35.74 2.74
C ARG A 11 -67.82 -34.78 3.19
N GLY A 12 -68.03 -34.16 4.35
CA GLY A 12 -67.32 -32.96 4.85
C GLY A 12 -65.94 -33.18 5.48
N PRO A 13 -65.43 -32.17 6.23
CA PRO A 13 -64.00 -31.94 6.41
C PRO A 13 -63.42 -32.77 7.56
N ARG A 14 -62.23 -33.33 7.35
CA ARG A 14 -61.40 -33.87 8.45
C ARG A 14 -60.17 -32.99 8.63
N THR A 15 -60.17 -32.32 9.76
CA THR A 15 -59.05 -31.65 10.40
C THR A 15 -57.91 -32.62 10.67
N GLY A 16 -56.73 -32.35 10.10
CA GLY A 16 -55.47 -32.97 10.48
C GLY A 16 -54.44 -31.87 10.71
N LYS A 17 -54.22 -31.49 11.97
CA LYS A 17 -53.08 -30.65 12.37
C LYS A 17 -51.80 -31.47 12.17
N ALA A 18 -50.97 -31.10 11.21
CA ALA A 18 -49.56 -31.48 11.20
C ALA A 18 -48.77 -30.33 11.85
N GLN A 19 -48.29 -30.57 13.07
CA GLN A 19 -47.26 -29.74 13.70
C GLN A 19 -45.96 -29.97 12.92
N ALA A 20 -45.51 -28.94 12.20
CA ALA A 20 -44.14 -28.88 11.71
C ALA A 20 -43.27 -28.38 12.86
N GLU A 21 -42.46 -29.28 13.43
CA GLU A 21 -41.40 -28.93 14.37
C GLU A 21 -40.39 -28.02 13.67
N SER A 22 -40.24 -26.81 14.19
CA SER A 22 -39.23 -25.86 13.74
C SER A 22 -37.85 -26.33 14.20
N ALA A 23 -37.01 -26.77 13.26
CA ALA A 23 -35.58 -26.93 13.49
C ALA A 23 -34.97 -25.58 13.96
N PRO A 24 -34.05 -25.59 14.93
CA PRO A 24 -33.42 -24.36 15.39
C PRO A 24 -32.58 -23.78 14.24
N ARG A 25 -32.88 -22.53 13.87
CA ARG A 25 -32.04 -21.77 12.93
C ARG A 25 -30.63 -21.72 13.51
N SER A 26 -29.67 -22.36 12.82
CA SER A 26 -28.26 -22.18 13.13
C SER A 26 -27.95 -20.70 13.06
N ALA A 27 -27.46 -20.13 14.16
CA ALA A 27 -26.99 -18.75 14.19
C ALA A 27 -25.94 -18.58 13.07
N VAL A 28 -26.27 -17.74 12.09
CA VAL A 28 -25.28 -17.26 11.13
C VAL A 28 -24.20 -16.55 11.96
N PRO A 29 -22.93 -16.95 11.87
CA PRO A 29 -21.87 -16.23 12.57
C PRO A 29 -21.90 -14.78 12.10
N GLY A 30 -21.94 -13.83 13.05
CA GLY A 30 -21.78 -12.42 12.72
C GLY A 30 -20.46 -12.18 11.96
N PRO A 31 -20.33 -11.05 11.24
CA PRO A 31 -19.08 -10.73 10.55
C PRO A 31 -17.94 -10.77 11.57
N ARG A 32 -16.96 -11.66 11.33
CA ARG A 32 -15.71 -11.66 12.10
C ARG A 32 -15.09 -10.28 11.94
N SER A 33 -14.69 -9.65 13.05
CA SER A 33 -13.89 -8.43 12.98
C SER A 33 -12.71 -8.67 12.02
N PRO A 34 -12.53 -7.84 10.98
CA PRO A 34 -11.47 -8.03 9.98
C PRO A 34 -10.08 -7.68 10.50
N VAL A 35 -9.97 -7.27 11.77
CA VAL A 35 -8.68 -7.02 12.43
C VAL A 35 -8.25 -8.33 13.09
N PRO A 36 -7.18 -8.99 12.62
CA PRO A 36 -6.62 -10.15 13.32
C PRO A 36 -6.32 -9.75 14.76
N ASP A 37 -6.46 -10.71 15.67
CA ASP A 37 -6.17 -10.47 17.08
C ASP A 37 -4.77 -9.83 17.21
N PRO A 38 -4.67 -8.58 17.67
CA PRO A 38 -3.39 -7.93 17.88
C PRO A 38 -2.56 -8.64 18.97
N ALA A 39 -3.03 -9.73 19.58
CA ALA A 39 -2.25 -10.54 20.51
C ALA A 39 -1.72 -11.88 19.95
N SER A 40 -2.09 -12.32 18.73
CA SER A 40 -1.67 -13.65 18.22
C SER A 40 -0.54 -13.59 17.19
N PHE A 41 0.64 -14.09 17.55
CA PHE A 41 1.75 -14.36 16.63
C PHE A 41 1.59 -15.72 15.93
N ARG A 42 1.91 -15.82 14.64
CA ARG A 42 2.06 -17.11 13.92
C ARG A 42 3.30 -17.88 14.39
N ALA A 43 4.36 -17.20 14.78
CA ALA A 43 5.53 -17.77 15.44
C ALA A 43 5.77 -17.09 16.79
N SER A 44 5.88 -17.89 17.84
CA SER A 44 6.06 -17.41 19.21
C SER A 44 7.51 -17.48 19.70
N ILE A 45 8.45 -18.05 18.91
CA ILE A 45 9.86 -18.21 19.29
C ILE A 45 10.80 -17.65 18.22
N PRO A 46 11.88 -16.94 18.60
CA PRO A 46 12.77 -16.28 17.63
C PRO A 46 13.51 -17.27 16.72
N ALA A 47 13.81 -18.47 17.22
CA ALA A 47 14.50 -19.51 16.48
C ALA A 47 13.74 -19.98 15.23
N ALA A 48 12.43 -19.75 15.14
CA ALA A 48 11.65 -20.05 13.94
C ALA A 48 12.09 -19.23 12.72
N PHE A 49 12.77 -18.09 12.94
CA PHE A 49 13.28 -17.26 11.87
C PHE A 49 14.66 -17.72 11.35
N GLY A 50 15.43 -18.52 12.08
CA GLY A 50 16.82 -18.79 11.68
C GLY A 50 17.65 -17.50 11.60
N ARG A 51 18.63 -17.47 10.69
CA ARG A 51 19.54 -16.33 10.47
C ARG A 51 18.89 -15.31 9.55
N VAL A 52 18.76 -14.07 10.01
CA VAL A 52 18.07 -12.98 9.30
C VAL A 52 19.09 -11.95 8.81
N ALA A 53 19.08 -11.65 7.51
CA ALA A 53 19.73 -10.45 7.00
C ALA A 53 18.79 -9.24 7.13
N VAL A 54 19.24 -8.15 7.72
CA VAL A 54 18.57 -6.85 7.61
C VAL A 54 19.23 -6.08 6.47
N LEU A 55 18.56 -6.04 5.33
CA LEU A 55 19.07 -5.40 4.13
C LEU A 55 18.78 -3.89 4.18
N LEU A 56 19.85 -3.10 4.25
CA LEU A 56 19.82 -1.66 4.50
C LEU A 56 20.86 -0.93 3.64
N GLY A 57 20.90 0.40 3.74
CA GLY A 57 21.80 1.25 2.95
C GLY A 57 21.47 1.22 1.46
N GLY A 58 22.35 0.63 0.64
CA GLY A 58 22.24 0.62 -0.82
C GLY A 58 22.78 1.89 -1.48
N THR A 59 22.40 2.13 -2.73
CA THR A 59 23.01 3.18 -3.58
C THR A 59 22.03 4.25 -4.05
N SER A 60 20.77 4.20 -3.62
CA SER A 60 19.78 5.22 -3.98
C SER A 60 20.07 6.55 -3.29
N SER A 61 19.37 7.61 -3.73
CA SER A 61 19.33 8.91 -3.05
C SER A 61 18.77 8.83 -1.62
N GLU A 62 18.09 7.73 -1.28
CA GLU A 62 17.45 7.48 0.02
C GLU A 62 18.27 6.57 0.94
N ARG A 63 19.57 6.36 0.62
CA ARG A 63 20.50 5.54 1.41
C ARG A 63 20.48 5.87 2.91
N GLU A 64 20.53 7.14 3.30
CA GLU A 64 20.56 7.53 4.72
C GLU A 64 19.26 7.16 5.45
N VAL A 65 18.11 7.27 4.76
CA VAL A 65 16.82 6.83 5.31
C VAL A 65 16.82 5.31 5.50
N SER A 66 17.42 4.57 4.56
CA SER A 66 17.56 3.12 4.58
C SER A 66 18.51 2.64 5.69
N LEU A 67 19.65 3.31 5.91
CA LEU A 67 20.57 3.04 7.02
C LEU A 67 19.89 3.23 8.39
N ASN A 68 19.16 4.33 8.55
CA ASN A 68 18.44 4.63 9.80
C ASN A 68 17.30 3.64 10.05
N SER A 69 16.51 3.33 9.02
CA SER A 69 15.43 2.34 9.12
C SER A 69 15.97 0.93 9.42
N GLY A 70 17.06 0.54 8.75
CA GLY A 70 17.75 -0.73 8.96
C GLY A 70 18.34 -0.88 10.36
N SER A 71 18.97 0.17 10.89
CA SER A 71 19.49 0.15 12.27
C SER A 71 18.37 -0.09 13.28
N ASN A 72 17.26 0.65 13.17
CA ASN A 72 16.12 0.46 14.07
C ASN A 72 15.52 -0.95 13.98
N VAL A 73 15.34 -1.47 12.76
CA VAL A 73 14.83 -2.82 12.52
C VAL A 73 15.77 -3.87 13.13
N LEU A 74 17.08 -3.72 12.93
CA LEU A 74 18.08 -4.63 13.51
C LEU A 74 18.02 -4.63 15.03
N GLU A 75 18.01 -3.46 15.66
CA GLU A 75 17.90 -3.33 17.12
C GLU A 75 16.64 -3.99 17.66
N ALA A 76 15.49 -3.77 17.00
CA ALA A 76 14.21 -4.38 17.38
C ALA A 76 14.22 -5.92 17.25
N LEU A 77 14.83 -6.46 16.20
CA LEU A 77 14.97 -7.91 16.02
C LEU A 77 15.87 -8.52 17.10
N LEU A 78 17.02 -7.89 17.38
CA LEU A 78 17.96 -8.33 18.40
C LEU A 78 17.35 -8.26 19.82
N ALA A 79 16.59 -7.21 20.14
CA ALA A 79 15.88 -7.07 21.41
C ALA A 79 14.89 -8.22 21.66
N ARG A 80 14.30 -8.78 20.60
CA ARG A 80 13.43 -9.97 20.65
C ARG A 80 14.17 -11.30 20.50
N GLY A 81 15.51 -11.30 20.46
CA GLY A 81 16.34 -12.51 20.41
C GLY A 81 16.41 -13.19 19.04
N VAL A 82 16.08 -12.48 17.95
CA VAL A 82 16.26 -12.98 16.58
C VAL A 82 17.75 -12.89 16.20
N ASP A 83 18.30 -13.93 15.58
CA ASP A 83 19.65 -13.93 15.03
C ASP A 83 19.69 -13.09 13.75
N ALA A 84 19.91 -11.78 13.90
CA ALA A 84 19.86 -10.80 12.82
C ALA A 84 21.22 -10.11 12.62
N GLN A 85 21.60 -9.87 11.36
CA GLN A 85 22.83 -9.16 10.99
C GLN A 85 22.55 -8.14 9.88
N PRO A 86 23.23 -6.97 9.89
CA PRO A 86 23.08 -5.98 8.84
C PRO A 86 23.78 -6.44 7.54
N VAL A 87 23.17 -6.14 6.41
CA VAL A 87 23.74 -6.32 5.07
C VAL A 87 23.53 -5.03 4.28
N ASP A 88 24.61 -4.38 3.85
CA ASP A 88 24.53 -3.11 3.15
C ASP A 88 24.53 -3.30 1.62
N GLY A 89 23.35 -3.11 1.02
CA GLY A 89 23.17 -3.12 -0.43
C GLY A 89 23.17 -4.49 -1.10
N ILE A 90 22.73 -4.50 -2.36
CA ILE A 90 22.53 -5.71 -3.18
C ILE A 90 23.82 -6.50 -3.41
N PRO A 91 25.01 -5.91 -3.66
CA PRO A 91 26.23 -6.69 -3.86
C PRO A 91 26.62 -7.54 -2.64
N ALA A 92 26.53 -6.98 -1.43
CA ALA A 92 26.82 -7.70 -0.20
C ALA A 92 25.79 -8.81 0.06
N LEU A 93 24.52 -8.55 -0.24
CA LEU A 93 23.48 -9.57 -0.17
C LEU A 93 23.73 -10.71 -1.15
N ALA A 94 24.06 -10.42 -2.41
CA ALA A 94 24.34 -11.44 -3.41
C ALA A 94 25.47 -12.37 -2.96
N GLN A 95 26.54 -11.83 -2.39
CA GLN A 95 27.61 -12.64 -1.79
C GLN A 95 27.09 -13.51 -0.65
N ALA A 96 26.34 -12.92 0.29
CA ALA A 96 25.82 -13.65 1.45
C ALA A 96 24.82 -14.76 1.07
N LEU A 97 24.04 -14.59 0.00
CA LEU A 97 23.14 -15.60 -0.56
C LEU A 97 23.91 -16.77 -1.18
N VAL A 98 24.98 -16.50 -1.93
CA VAL A 98 25.88 -17.53 -2.46
C VAL A 98 26.53 -18.35 -1.34
N GLU A 99 26.93 -17.67 -0.27
CA GLU A 99 27.52 -18.29 0.93
C GLU A 99 26.48 -18.96 1.86
N GLN A 100 25.19 -18.89 1.54
CA GLN A 100 24.07 -19.43 2.34
C GLN A 100 24.12 -18.99 3.81
N ARG A 101 24.48 -17.72 4.03
CA ARG A 101 24.66 -17.14 5.37
C ARG A 101 23.36 -16.84 6.09
N PHE A 102 22.26 -16.69 5.36
CA PHE A 102 20.97 -16.25 5.88
C PHE A 102 19.85 -17.14 5.38
N ASP A 103 18.86 -17.35 6.24
CA ASP A 103 17.67 -18.16 5.99
C ASP A 103 16.49 -17.28 5.56
N ARG A 104 16.54 -15.96 5.82
CA ARG A 104 15.59 -14.96 5.33
C ARG A 104 16.17 -13.55 5.30
N VAL A 105 15.48 -12.64 4.62
CA VAL A 105 15.86 -11.23 4.50
C VAL A 105 14.73 -10.30 4.95
N PHE A 106 15.02 -9.42 5.89
CA PHE A 106 14.20 -8.23 6.13
C PHE A 106 14.68 -7.13 5.18
N ASN A 107 13.91 -6.83 4.14
CA ASN A 107 14.22 -5.76 3.20
C ASN A 107 13.72 -4.40 3.72
N VAL A 108 14.65 -3.46 3.88
CA VAL A 108 14.35 -2.05 4.18
C VAL A 108 15.27 -1.12 3.38
N LEU A 109 15.66 -1.56 2.18
CA LEU A 109 16.20 -0.65 1.16
C LEU A 109 15.10 0.31 0.71
N HIS A 110 15.48 1.57 0.51
CA HIS A 110 14.58 2.60 0.02
C HIS A 110 15.02 3.16 -1.32
N GLY A 111 14.03 3.61 -2.08
CA GLY A 111 14.21 4.56 -3.17
C GLY A 111 14.52 3.99 -4.55
N HIS A 112 14.33 4.88 -5.53
CA HIS A 112 14.48 4.59 -6.94
C HIS A 112 15.95 4.36 -7.32
N ASN A 113 16.18 3.57 -8.38
CA ASN A 113 17.51 3.21 -8.92
C ASN A 113 18.47 2.47 -7.96
N GLY A 114 18.04 2.15 -6.74
CA GLY A 114 18.80 1.31 -5.79
C GLY A 114 18.48 -0.18 -5.88
N GLY A 115 17.46 -0.58 -6.64
CA GLY A 115 17.00 -1.96 -6.82
C GLY A 115 16.27 -2.58 -5.62
N GLY A 116 15.96 -1.78 -4.59
CA GLY A 116 15.38 -2.25 -3.33
C GLY A 116 13.86 -2.43 -3.36
N GLU A 117 13.18 -1.63 -4.18
CA GLU A 117 11.71 -1.47 -4.15
C GLU A 117 11.04 -1.80 -5.49
N ASP A 118 11.82 -2.09 -6.54
CA ASP A 118 11.38 -2.17 -7.93
C ASP A 118 11.34 -3.60 -8.50
N GLY A 119 11.56 -4.60 -7.64
CA GLY A 119 11.55 -6.02 -8.02
C GLY A 119 12.93 -6.61 -8.31
N ILE A 120 14.01 -5.81 -8.40
CA ILE A 120 15.36 -6.30 -8.72
C ILE A 120 15.88 -7.19 -7.59
N VAL A 121 15.96 -6.68 -6.35
CA VAL A 121 16.46 -7.48 -5.22
C VAL A 121 15.50 -8.62 -4.87
N GLN A 122 14.20 -8.42 -5.07
CA GLN A 122 13.18 -9.45 -4.91
C GLN A 122 13.48 -10.61 -5.86
N GLY A 123 13.79 -10.34 -7.13
CA GLY A 123 14.12 -11.36 -8.12
C GLY A 123 15.38 -12.14 -7.75
N LEU A 124 16.39 -11.46 -7.19
CA LEU A 124 17.58 -12.11 -6.65
C LEU A 124 17.23 -13.08 -5.52
N MET A 125 16.44 -12.65 -4.54
CA MET A 125 16.05 -13.49 -3.41
C MET A 125 15.15 -14.67 -3.83
N GLU A 126 14.24 -14.48 -4.79
CA GLU A 126 13.42 -15.55 -5.38
C GLU A 126 14.30 -16.59 -6.10
N ALA A 127 15.33 -16.16 -6.85
CA ALA A 127 16.23 -17.07 -7.55
C ALA A 127 17.04 -17.97 -6.60
N PHE A 128 17.42 -17.43 -5.44
CA PHE A 128 18.09 -18.18 -4.37
C PHE A 128 17.13 -18.88 -3.41
N LYS A 129 15.81 -18.73 -3.60
CA LYS A 129 14.74 -19.29 -2.75
C LYS A 129 14.87 -18.89 -1.28
N VAL A 130 15.30 -17.66 -1.01
CA VAL A 130 15.40 -17.11 0.35
C VAL A 130 14.16 -16.24 0.59
N PRO A 131 13.30 -16.57 1.57
CA PRO A 131 12.15 -15.75 1.94
C PRO A 131 12.55 -14.33 2.34
N TYR A 132 11.70 -13.36 2.01
CA TYR A 132 11.96 -11.96 2.32
C TYR A 132 10.68 -11.18 2.64
N THR A 133 10.83 -10.11 3.42
CA THR A 133 9.70 -9.27 3.82
C THR A 133 9.16 -8.44 2.65
N GLY A 134 7.85 -8.21 2.64
CA GLY A 134 7.19 -7.33 1.67
C GLY A 134 6.74 -8.00 0.38
N SER A 135 6.59 -7.17 -0.65
CA SER A 135 5.99 -7.56 -1.92
C SER A 135 6.97 -8.34 -2.80
N ASN A 136 6.45 -9.21 -3.66
CA ASN A 136 7.28 -9.94 -4.62
C ASN A 136 7.72 -9.08 -5.80
N VAL A 137 8.44 -9.70 -6.74
CA VAL A 137 8.88 -9.07 -8.00
C VAL A 137 7.77 -8.29 -8.68
N LEU A 138 6.60 -8.89 -8.92
CA LEU A 138 5.49 -8.22 -9.59
C LEU A 138 4.94 -7.07 -8.74
N GLY A 139 4.67 -7.31 -7.46
CA GLY A 139 4.09 -6.31 -6.56
C GLY A 139 4.99 -5.08 -6.41
N SER A 140 6.30 -5.30 -6.26
CA SER A 140 7.31 -4.25 -6.17
C SER A 140 7.45 -3.49 -7.49
N ALA A 141 7.67 -4.19 -8.61
CA ALA A 141 7.85 -3.54 -9.92
C ALA A 141 6.60 -2.77 -10.36
N LEU A 142 5.41 -3.32 -10.14
CA LEU A 142 4.16 -2.67 -10.49
C LEU A 142 3.92 -1.44 -9.62
N SER A 143 4.07 -1.55 -8.30
CA SER A 143 3.85 -0.44 -7.36
C SER A 143 4.79 0.73 -7.62
N MET A 144 6.02 0.46 -8.06
CA MET A 144 6.97 1.50 -8.48
C MET A 144 6.51 2.26 -9.72
N ASP A 145 5.72 1.64 -10.61
CA ASP A 145 5.16 2.29 -11.79
C ASP A 145 3.74 2.84 -11.52
N LYS A 146 3.68 4.14 -11.22
CA LYS A 146 2.42 4.83 -10.93
C LYS A 146 1.43 4.75 -12.08
N ILE A 147 1.89 4.76 -13.33
CA ILE A 147 1.00 4.73 -14.50
C ILE A 147 0.37 3.35 -14.63
N ARG A 148 1.17 2.29 -14.61
CA ARG A 148 0.69 0.91 -14.73
C ARG A 148 -0.17 0.50 -13.53
N THR A 149 0.20 0.94 -12.33
CA THR A 149 -0.63 0.75 -11.13
C THR A 149 -2.02 1.38 -11.31
N LYS A 150 -2.10 2.62 -11.81
CA LYS A 150 -3.38 3.29 -12.11
C LYS A 150 -4.20 2.54 -13.16
N GLN A 151 -3.57 2.00 -14.20
CA GLN A 151 -4.27 1.20 -15.22
C GLN A 151 -4.93 -0.04 -14.60
N VAL A 152 -4.22 -0.74 -13.72
CA VAL A 152 -4.77 -1.91 -13.01
C VAL A 152 -5.92 -1.50 -12.09
N TRP A 153 -5.74 -0.44 -11.30
CA TRP A 153 -6.81 0.08 -10.43
C TRP A 153 -8.07 0.45 -11.21
N LEU A 154 -7.95 1.21 -12.29
CA LEU A 154 -9.10 1.58 -13.13
C LEU A 154 -9.81 0.37 -13.74
N SER A 155 -9.06 -0.67 -14.13
CA SER A 155 -9.63 -1.91 -14.66
C SER A 155 -10.49 -2.67 -13.64
N LEU A 156 -10.25 -2.42 -12.35
CA LEU A 156 -10.96 -3.01 -11.21
C LEU A 156 -12.00 -2.06 -10.59
N GLY A 157 -12.22 -0.89 -11.19
CA GLY A 157 -13.16 0.10 -10.66
C GLY A 157 -12.66 0.86 -9.43
N LEU A 158 -11.35 0.82 -9.14
CA LEU A 158 -10.75 1.58 -8.05
C LEU A 158 -10.42 3.00 -8.50
N SER A 159 -10.84 3.98 -7.70
CA SER A 159 -10.72 5.41 -8.04
C SER A 159 -9.28 5.92 -7.89
N THR A 160 -8.80 6.66 -8.90
CA THR A 160 -7.52 7.37 -8.95
C THR A 160 -7.74 8.67 -9.74
N PRO A 161 -6.93 9.74 -9.55
CA PRO A 161 -7.09 10.96 -10.33
C PRO A 161 -7.02 10.68 -11.84
N ARG A 162 -7.81 11.43 -12.64
CA ARG A 162 -7.69 11.38 -14.11
C ARG A 162 -6.26 11.71 -14.50
N TYR A 163 -5.73 11.04 -15.51
CA TYR A 163 -4.33 11.21 -15.86
C TYR A 163 -4.04 11.04 -17.35
N ALA A 164 -2.87 11.52 -17.75
CA ALA A 164 -2.24 11.31 -19.04
C ALA A 164 -0.78 10.90 -18.84
N ARG A 165 -0.31 9.99 -19.70
CA ARG A 165 1.10 9.63 -19.79
C ARG A 165 1.77 10.54 -20.83
N LEU A 166 2.89 11.13 -20.47
CA LEU A 166 3.75 11.88 -21.38
C LEU A 166 5.10 11.17 -21.52
N ALA A 167 5.68 11.22 -22.71
CA ALA A 167 7.09 10.84 -22.91
C ALA A 167 8.00 11.97 -22.41
N ALA A 168 9.23 11.66 -21.99
CA ALA A 168 10.20 12.67 -21.55
C ALA A 168 10.51 13.74 -22.61
N GLY A 169 10.35 13.41 -23.90
CA GLY A 169 10.49 14.33 -25.03
C GLY A 169 9.17 14.80 -25.64
N ALA A 170 8.08 14.83 -24.87
CA ALA A 170 6.79 15.30 -25.37
C ALA A 170 6.88 16.73 -25.90
N SER A 171 6.29 16.98 -27.06
CA SER A 171 6.17 18.31 -27.65
C SER A 171 5.19 19.18 -26.86
N ALA A 172 5.31 20.52 -26.98
CA ALA A 172 4.37 21.45 -26.35
C ALA A 172 2.91 21.13 -26.70
N ASN A 173 2.62 20.78 -27.96
CA ASN A 173 1.28 20.39 -28.39
C ASN A 173 0.75 19.15 -27.63
N GLU A 174 1.57 18.13 -27.40
CA GLU A 174 1.19 16.94 -26.62
C GLU A 174 0.94 17.29 -25.15
N ILE A 175 1.80 18.13 -24.57
CA ILE A 175 1.68 18.60 -23.18
C ILE A 175 0.36 19.35 -22.97
N HIS A 176 0.06 20.32 -23.85
CA HIS A 176 -1.16 21.11 -23.76
C HIS A 176 -2.42 20.28 -24.05
N ALA A 177 -2.36 19.34 -25.01
CA ALA A 177 -3.47 18.44 -25.28
C ALA A 177 -3.80 17.54 -24.07
N ALA A 178 -2.78 17.01 -23.40
CA ALA A 178 -2.95 16.23 -22.17
C ALA A 178 -3.62 17.07 -21.05
N ALA A 179 -3.16 18.30 -20.85
CA ALA A 179 -3.75 19.20 -19.86
C ALA A 179 -5.20 19.56 -20.18
N GLN A 180 -5.53 19.77 -21.46
CA GLN A 180 -6.91 20.02 -21.90
C GLN A 180 -7.82 18.81 -21.67
N GLN A 181 -7.32 17.58 -21.89
CA GLN A 181 -8.08 16.35 -21.64
C GLN A 181 -8.38 16.15 -20.15
N ILE A 182 -7.44 16.48 -19.26
CA ILE A 182 -7.60 16.29 -17.82
C ILE A 182 -8.41 17.45 -17.20
N GLY A 183 -8.13 18.68 -17.61
CA GLY A 183 -8.57 19.92 -16.98
C GLY A 183 -7.61 20.41 -15.89
N LEU A 184 -7.34 21.71 -15.86
CA LEU A 184 -6.53 22.35 -14.80
C LEU A 184 -7.34 22.53 -13.50
N PRO A 185 -6.69 22.54 -12.32
CA PRO A 185 -5.25 22.35 -12.12
C PRO A 185 -4.78 20.88 -12.22
N VAL A 186 -3.51 20.68 -12.56
CA VAL A 186 -2.87 19.36 -12.68
C VAL A 186 -1.62 19.27 -11.82
N ILE A 187 -1.18 18.03 -11.56
CA ILE A 187 0.13 17.69 -11.01
C ILE A 187 0.93 17.00 -12.12
N VAL A 188 2.19 17.41 -12.31
CA VAL A 188 3.14 16.76 -13.22
C VAL A 188 4.25 16.13 -12.36
N LYS A 189 4.58 14.85 -12.61
CA LYS A 189 5.59 14.11 -11.85
C LYS A 189 6.22 12.98 -12.67
N PRO A 190 7.44 12.50 -12.33
CA PRO A 190 7.96 11.26 -12.88
C PRO A 190 7.08 10.06 -12.48
N ALA A 191 6.96 9.06 -13.36
CA ALA A 191 6.11 7.91 -13.11
C ALA A 191 6.70 6.92 -12.08
N ASN A 192 8.03 6.89 -11.94
CA ASN A 192 8.75 5.86 -11.20
C ASN A 192 9.56 6.36 -10.01
N GLU A 193 9.45 7.65 -9.67
CA GLU A 193 10.20 8.24 -8.56
C GLU A 193 9.43 8.24 -7.25
N GLY A 194 10.16 8.16 -6.13
CA GLY A 194 9.64 8.29 -4.77
C GLY A 194 9.79 9.70 -4.21
N SER A 195 9.44 9.88 -2.92
CA SER A 195 9.86 11.04 -2.12
C SER A 195 9.56 12.45 -2.69
N SER A 196 8.51 12.58 -3.50
CA SER A 196 8.03 13.85 -4.08
C SER A 196 9.05 14.61 -4.94
N VAL A 197 10.05 13.93 -5.51
CA VAL A 197 11.04 14.56 -6.40
C VAL A 197 10.46 14.79 -7.80
N GLY A 198 10.82 15.91 -8.42
CA GLY A 198 10.34 16.26 -9.76
C GLY A 198 8.85 16.57 -9.87
N ILE A 199 8.14 16.78 -8.75
CA ILE A 199 6.70 17.06 -8.73
C ILE A 199 6.44 18.57 -8.88
N SER A 200 5.46 18.93 -9.72
CA SER A 200 4.98 20.31 -9.90
C SER A 200 3.46 20.37 -9.85
N ARG A 201 2.92 21.40 -9.18
CA ARG A 201 1.49 21.78 -9.26
C ARG A 201 1.35 22.86 -10.31
N VAL A 202 0.42 22.66 -11.25
CA VAL A 202 0.22 23.54 -12.39
C VAL A 202 -1.21 24.04 -12.39
N PHE A 203 -1.37 25.35 -12.25
CA PHE A 203 -2.68 26.01 -12.16
C PHE A 203 -3.06 26.74 -13.45
N ASP A 204 -2.07 27.09 -14.27
CA ASP A 204 -2.28 27.75 -15.55
C ASP A 204 -1.53 27.05 -16.69
N GLN A 205 -1.92 27.35 -17.93
CA GLN A 205 -1.32 26.74 -19.11
C GLN A 205 0.15 27.11 -19.30
N ALA A 206 0.59 28.29 -18.83
CA ALA A 206 1.95 28.78 -19.06
C ALA A 206 3.00 28.03 -18.22
N GLN A 207 2.57 27.40 -17.13
CA GLN A 207 3.42 26.60 -16.23
C GLN A 207 3.68 25.17 -16.72
N LEU A 208 2.94 24.68 -17.72
CA LEU A 208 2.95 23.26 -18.10
C LEU A 208 4.30 22.78 -18.63
N GLU A 209 4.91 23.54 -19.53
CA GLU A 209 6.18 23.15 -20.16
C GLU A 209 7.31 23.10 -19.14
N GLU A 210 7.41 24.10 -18.25
CA GLU A 210 8.42 24.12 -17.18
C GLU A 210 8.26 22.93 -16.22
N ALA A 211 7.02 22.60 -15.84
CA ALA A 211 6.73 21.45 -14.99
C ALA A 211 7.15 20.12 -15.65
N VAL A 212 6.93 19.97 -16.95
CA VAL A 212 7.37 18.79 -17.73
C VAL A 212 8.89 18.73 -17.83
N VAL A 213 9.55 19.87 -18.08
CA VAL A 213 11.03 19.95 -18.11
C VAL A 213 11.64 19.56 -16.76
N LEU A 214 11.04 19.96 -15.65
CA LEU A 214 11.50 19.55 -14.32
C LEU A 214 11.36 18.04 -14.11
N ALA A 215 10.19 17.48 -14.43
CA ALA A 215 9.93 16.05 -14.27
C ALA A 215 10.79 15.18 -15.22
N ALA A 216 11.12 15.69 -16.41
CA ALA A 216 11.97 15.03 -17.41
C ALA A 216 13.46 14.91 -17.00
N ARG A 217 13.87 15.48 -15.86
CA ARG A 217 15.20 15.27 -15.28
C ARG A 217 15.38 13.88 -14.69
N TYR A 218 14.29 13.13 -14.53
CA TYR A 218 14.26 11.78 -14.00
C TYR A 218 13.91 10.80 -15.11
N ASP A 219 14.43 9.58 -15.00
CA ASP A 219 14.28 8.58 -16.06
C ASP A 219 12.84 8.07 -16.17
N GLY A 220 12.45 7.73 -17.40
CA GLY A 220 11.19 7.05 -17.69
C GLY A 220 10.06 7.97 -18.19
N ALA A 221 8.83 7.51 -18.00
CA ALA A 221 7.65 8.22 -18.44
C ALA A 221 7.24 9.29 -17.41
N LEU A 222 6.53 10.30 -17.87
CA LEU A 222 5.96 11.34 -17.03
C LEU A 222 4.46 11.12 -16.85
N LEU A 223 3.98 11.48 -15.68
CA LEU A 223 2.58 11.40 -15.28
C LEU A 223 2.06 12.82 -15.05
N MET A 224 1.07 13.21 -15.86
CA MET A 224 0.24 14.39 -15.60
C MET A 224 -1.09 13.89 -15.06
N GLU A 225 -1.53 14.37 -13.90
CA GLU A 225 -2.78 13.95 -13.28
C GLU A 225 -3.58 15.13 -12.72
N GLN A 226 -4.90 14.94 -12.60
CA GLN A 226 -5.79 15.89 -11.96
C GLN A 226 -5.29 16.21 -10.55
N LEU A 227 -5.17 17.49 -10.22
CA LEU A 227 -4.91 17.90 -8.86
C LEU A 227 -6.18 17.70 -8.01
N ILE A 228 -6.08 16.90 -6.95
CA ILE A 228 -7.16 16.72 -5.97
C ILE A 228 -6.98 17.73 -4.84
N GLU A 229 -7.97 18.59 -4.62
CA GLU A 229 -7.93 19.57 -3.54
C GLU A 229 -8.61 19.00 -2.29
N GLY A 230 -7.81 18.58 -1.32
CA GLY A 230 -8.36 18.08 -0.07
C GLY A 230 -7.33 17.49 0.88
N ASP A 231 -7.72 16.43 1.57
CA ASP A 231 -6.93 15.85 2.65
C ASP A 231 -6.01 14.76 2.10
N GLU A 232 -4.72 14.85 2.45
CA GLU A 232 -3.75 13.82 2.15
C GLU A 232 -3.74 12.78 3.28
N LEU A 233 -3.95 11.53 2.89
CA LEU A 233 -4.16 10.40 3.78
C LEU A 233 -3.24 9.27 3.37
N THR A 234 -2.93 8.42 4.34
CA THR A 234 -2.18 7.21 4.07
C THR A 234 -2.65 6.08 4.96
N VAL A 235 -2.62 4.85 4.43
CA VAL A 235 -3.06 3.65 5.14
C VAL A 235 -1.98 2.58 5.03
N ALA A 236 -1.43 2.20 6.18
CA ALA A 236 -0.48 1.09 6.25
C ALA A 236 -1.21 -0.26 6.12
N VAL A 237 -0.59 -1.22 5.47
CA VAL A 237 -1.09 -2.60 5.34
C VAL A 237 -0.08 -3.53 5.98
N LEU A 238 -0.56 -4.47 6.79
CA LEU A 238 0.22 -5.53 7.42
C LEU A 238 -0.53 -6.87 7.27
N GLY A 239 0.05 -7.78 6.48
CA GLY A 239 -0.62 -8.98 6.00
C GLY A 239 -1.90 -8.63 5.25
N ASP A 240 -3.03 -9.09 5.77
CA ASP A 240 -4.37 -8.82 5.25
C ASP A 240 -5.11 -7.68 5.98
N THR A 241 -4.39 -6.90 6.78
CA THR A 241 -4.97 -5.86 7.64
C THR A 241 -4.55 -4.48 7.20
N ALA A 242 -5.52 -3.65 6.82
CA ALA A 242 -5.31 -2.20 6.77
C ALA A 242 -5.33 -1.63 8.19
N LEU A 243 -4.25 -0.95 8.59
CA LEU A 243 -4.13 -0.24 9.87
C LEU A 243 -4.94 1.07 9.85
N PRO A 244 -5.12 1.76 10.98
CA PRO A 244 -5.79 3.06 11.00
C PRO A 244 -5.17 4.04 10.01
N SER A 245 -6.01 4.84 9.33
CA SER A 245 -5.52 5.87 8.42
C SER A 245 -4.74 6.94 9.18
N ILE A 246 -3.81 7.59 8.50
CA ILE A 246 -3.13 8.78 9.00
C ILE A 246 -3.44 9.92 8.04
N ARG A 247 -3.96 11.02 8.58
CA ARG A 247 -4.08 12.29 7.85
C ARG A 247 -2.79 13.08 8.04
N ILE A 248 -2.19 13.46 6.93
CA ILE A 248 -0.96 14.23 6.88
C ILE A 248 -1.36 15.70 6.72
N VAL A 249 -1.04 16.52 7.72
CA VAL A 249 -1.35 17.95 7.72
C VAL A 249 -0.04 18.72 7.67
N PRO A 250 0.50 19.00 6.46
CA PRO A 250 1.66 19.87 6.32
C PRO A 250 1.28 21.29 6.75
N LYS A 251 2.23 22.04 7.32
CA LYS A 251 2.04 23.47 7.61
C LYS A 251 1.97 24.32 6.33
N GLY A 252 2.66 23.86 5.29
CA GLY A 252 2.61 24.45 3.94
C GLY A 252 1.38 24.01 3.15
N GLN A 253 1.33 24.39 1.87
CA GLN A 253 0.18 24.10 1.02
C GLN A 253 0.07 22.63 0.57
N TRP A 254 1.10 21.79 0.76
CA TRP A 254 1.14 20.37 0.37
C TRP A 254 2.34 19.59 0.97
N TYR A 255 2.36 18.26 0.87
CA TYR A 255 3.36 17.36 1.45
C TYR A 255 4.56 17.09 0.51
N ASP A 256 5.51 18.03 0.49
CA ASP A 256 6.74 17.92 -0.29
C ASP A 256 7.87 17.17 0.46
N TYR A 257 9.04 17.05 -0.16
CA TYR A 257 10.22 16.40 0.44
C TYR A 257 10.62 17.05 1.78
N ASN A 258 10.55 18.38 1.86
CA ASN A 258 10.88 19.13 3.06
C ASN A 258 9.91 18.80 4.22
N ALA A 259 8.61 18.72 3.92
CA ALA A 259 7.59 18.31 4.89
C ALA A 259 7.73 16.84 5.35
N LYS A 260 8.33 15.97 4.52
CA LYS A 260 8.56 14.54 4.80
C LYS A 260 9.75 14.28 5.72
N TYR A 261 10.86 14.98 5.53
CA TYR A 261 12.16 14.60 6.12
C TYR A 261 12.91 15.71 6.87
N VAL A 262 12.44 16.96 6.81
CA VAL A 262 13.16 18.12 7.38
C VAL A 262 12.31 18.90 8.37
N ALA A 263 11.02 19.09 8.10
CA ALA A 263 10.14 19.90 8.94
C ALA A 263 9.60 19.12 10.14
N ASP A 264 9.76 19.68 11.35
CA ASP A 264 9.22 19.13 12.61
C ASP A 264 7.75 19.51 12.87
N ASP A 265 7.13 20.31 11.99
CA ASP A 265 5.80 20.89 12.20
C ASP A 265 4.67 20.28 11.37
N THR A 266 4.95 19.22 10.59
CA THR A 266 3.91 18.38 9.96
C THR A 266 3.15 17.61 11.03
N GLN A 267 1.84 17.82 11.10
CA GLN A 267 0.98 17.07 12.03
C GLN A 267 0.49 15.77 11.39
N TYR A 268 0.47 14.71 12.19
CA TYR A 268 -0.02 13.39 11.78
C TYR A 268 -1.19 13.01 12.68
N LEU A 269 -2.40 13.05 12.15
CA LEU A 269 -3.61 12.68 12.88
C LEU A 269 -3.92 11.21 12.61
N CYS A 270 -4.04 10.40 13.66
CA CYS A 270 -4.24 8.96 13.60
C CYS A 270 -5.30 8.53 14.64
N PRO A 271 -6.46 7.99 14.23
CA PRO A 271 -6.94 7.85 12.85
C PRO A 271 -7.06 9.20 12.12
N GLY A 272 -6.87 9.19 10.81
CA GLY A 272 -6.97 10.37 9.95
C GLY A 272 -8.42 10.71 9.56
N LEU A 273 -9.30 9.70 9.59
CA LEU A 273 -10.74 9.79 9.39
C LEU A 273 -11.49 9.08 10.54
N GLU A 274 -12.80 9.30 10.61
CA GLU A 274 -13.67 8.71 11.64
C GLU A 274 -14.88 8.01 11.00
N GLY A 275 -15.50 7.10 11.77
CA GLY A 275 -16.74 6.42 11.39
C GLY A 275 -16.65 5.66 10.06
N ASP A 276 -17.68 5.77 9.23
CA ASP A 276 -17.78 5.05 7.96
C ASP A 276 -16.67 5.42 6.97
N ALA A 277 -16.17 6.65 7.02
CA ALA A 277 -15.10 7.11 6.13
C ALA A 277 -13.77 6.39 6.42
N GLU A 278 -13.49 6.09 7.69
CA GLU A 278 -12.33 5.30 8.11
C GLU A 278 -12.44 3.84 7.65
N VAL A 279 -13.63 3.26 7.72
CA VAL A 279 -13.87 1.90 7.21
C VAL A 279 -13.68 1.86 5.69
N GLN A 280 -14.21 2.84 4.97
CA GLN A 280 -14.11 2.95 3.52
C GLN A 280 -12.68 3.11 3.03
N ILE A 281 -11.88 4.01 3.65
CA ILE A 281 -10.49 4.21 3.21
C ILE A 281 -9.62 2.99 3.48
N ARG A 282 -9.83 2.30 4.61
CA ARG A 282 -9.09 1.07 4.94
C ARG A 282 -9.40 -0.05 3.97
N GLN A 283 -10.68 -0.23 3.61
CA GLN A 283 -11.07 -1.20 2.60
C GLN A 283 -10.49 -0.86 1.22
N LEU A 284 -10.63 0.40 0.78
CA LEU A 284 -10.07 0.89 -0.47
C LEU A 284 -8.55 0.68 -0.55
N ALA A 285 -7.81 0.99 0.52
CA ALA A 285 -6.37 0.81 0.58
C ALA A 285 -5.97 -0.67 0.50
N LEU A 286 -6.68 -1.56 1.20
CA LEU A 286 -6.42 -3.00 1.14
C LEU A 286 -6.68 -3.57 -0.26
N ASP A 287 -7.77 -3.16 -0.90
CA ASP A 287 -8.11 -3.59 -2.26
C ASP A 287 -7.10 -3.06 -3.28
N ALA A 288 -6.67 -1.79 -3.13
CA ALA A 288 -5.65 -1.18 -3.97
C ALA A 288 -4.28 -1.86 -3.83
N PHE A 289 -3.89 -2.21 -2.59
CA PHE A 289 -2.66 -2.92 -2.28
C PHE A 289 -2.64 -4.30 -2.94
N ARG A 290 -3.73 -5.07 -2.79
CA ARG A 290 -3.89 -6.39 -3.43
C ARG A 290 -3.93 -6.28 -4.96
N ALA A 291 -4.63 -5.27 -5.50
CA ALA A 291 -4.70 -5.03 -6.94
C ALA A 291 -3.32 -4.75 -7.55
N ALA A 292 -2.43 -4.06 -6.83
CA ALA A 292 -1.05 -3.83 -7.26
C ALA A 292 -0.16 -5.10 -7.14
N GLY A 293 -0.71 -6.24 -6.71
CA GLY A 293 0.05 -7.46 -6.44
C GLY A 293 0.95 -7.36 -5.20
N ALA A 294 0.77 -6.31 -4.39
CA ALA A 294 1.55 -6.10 -3.18
C ALA A 294 1.08 -7.04 -2.05
N ARG A 295 2.02 -7.44 -1.19
CA ARG A 295 1.78 -8.39 -0.09
C ARG A 295 2.70 -8.11 1.10
N GLY A 296 2.42 -8.79 2.21
CA GLY A 296 3.26 -8.78 3.41
C GLY A 296 3.11 -7.51 4.22
N TRP A 297 3.61 -6.38 3.71
CA TRP A 297 3.42 -5.08 4.32
C TRP A 297 3.70 -3.95 3.34
N GLY A 298 3.21 -2.76 3.65
CA GLY A 298 3.45 -1.56 2.86
C GLY A 298 2.50 -0.45 3.26
N ARG A 299 2.32 0.52 2.37
CA ARG A 299 1.42 1.65 2.60
C ARG A 299 0.80 2.15 1.31
N VAL A 300 -0.46 2.58 1.37
CA VAL A 300 -1.18 3.16 0.23
C VAL A 300 -1.49 4.62 0.53
N ASP A 301 -1.07 5.51 -0.36
CA ASP A 301 -1.28 6.95 -0.24
C ASP A 301 -2.55 7.35 -1.02
N VAL A 302 -3.40 8.18 -0.41
CA VAL A 302 -4.76 8.49 -0.87
C VAL A 302 -5.04 9.97 -0.68
N MET A 303 -5.68 10.61 -1.66
CA MET A 303 -6.28 11.93 -1.49
C MET A 303 -7.78 11.82 -1.27
N ARG A 304 -8.32 12.57 -0.33
CA ARG A 304 -9.76 12.77 -0.16
C ARG A 304 -10.13 14.16 -0.65
N ASP A 305 -10.93 14.22 -1.71
CA ASP A 305 -11.42 15.48 -2.26
C ASP A 305 -12.30 16.23 -1.25
N ARG A 306 -12.02 17.51 -1.03
CA ARG A 306 -12.72 18.32 -0.01
C ARG A 306 -14.19 18.56 -0.39
N SER A 307 -14.49 18.69 -1.67
CA SER A 307 -15.82 19.09 -2.14
C SER A 307 -16.81 17.93 -2.16
N SER A 308 -16.35 16.76 -2.57
CA SER A 308 -17.16 15.56 -2.78
C SER A 308 -16.98 14.53 -1.67
N GLY A 309 -15.87 14.59 -0.91
CA GLY A 309 -15.48 13.55 0.04
C GLY A 309 -14.94 12.27 -0.62
N GLN A 310 -14.84 12.24 -1.96
CA GLN A 310 -14.38 11.09 -2.73
C GLN A 310 -12.90 10.78 -2.46
N LEU A 311 -12.58 9.49 -2.35
CA LEU A 311 -11.22 8.99 -2.19
C LEU A 311 -10.59 8.69 -3.57
N TYR A 312 -9.32 9.03 -3.70
CA TYR A 312 -8.50 8.86 -4.91
C TYR A 312 -7.14 8.26 -4.55
N LEU A 313 -6.85 7.08 -5.08
CA LEU A 313 -5.58 6.38 -4.88
C LEU A 313 -4.44 7.09 -5.61
N LEU A 314 -3.31 7.33 -4.92
CA LEU A 314 -2.12 7.93 -5.49
C LEU A 314 -1.12 6.87 -5.92
N GLU A 315 -0.62 6.10 -4.97
CA GLU A 315 0.46 5.12 -5.14
C GLU A 315 0.52 4.08 -4.00
N VAL A 316 1.31 3.02 -4.20
CA VAL A 316 1.64 2.01 -3.20
C VAL A 316 3.14 2.08 -2.91
N ASN A 317 3.50 2.09 -1.63
CA ASN A 317 4.87 2.00 -1.16
C ASN A 317 5.11 0.61 -0.56
N THR A 318 5.98 -0.19 -1.17
CA THR A 318 6.20 -1.60 -0.79
C THR A 318 7.34 -1.84 0.20
N ALA A 319 8.15 -0.82 0.49
CA ALA A 319 9.15 -0.84 1.56
C ALA A 319 9.16 0.51 2.29
N PRO A 320 8.12 0.84 3.06
CA PRO A 320 8.05 2.13 3.73
C PRO A 320 9.11 2.25 4.84
N GLY A 321 9.53 3.49 5.14
CA GLY A 321 10.50 3.77 6.19
C GLY A 321 10.10 3.25 7.57
N MET A 322 11.11 2.95 8.39
CA MET A 322 10.99 2.42 9.77
C MET A 322 11.75 3.31 10.78
N THR A 323 11.73 4.63 10.55
CA THR A 323 12.30 5.64 11.45
C THR A 323 11.30 6.09 12.51
N SER A 324 11.75 6.87 13.50
CA SER A 324 10.88 7.50 14.52
C SER A 324 9.79 8.40 13.94
N HIS A 325 9.99 8.95 12.75
CA HIS A 325 9.03 9.83 12.06
C HIS A 325 8.10 9.05 11.11
N SER A 326 8.38 7.78 10.85
CA SER A 326 7.70 6.98 9.84
C SER A 326 6.25 6.65 10.20
N LEU A 327 5.41 6.51 9.16
CA LEU A 327 3.96 6.45 9.31
C LEU A 327 3.44 5.06 9.68
N VAL A 328 4.11 3.98 9.25
CA VAL A 328 3.70 2.61 9.59
C VAL A 328 3.79 2.36 11.10
N PRO A 329 4.89 2.69 11.81
CA PRO A 329 4.93 2.61 13.27
C PRO A 329 3.86 3.45 13.98
N LYS A 330 3.55 4.66 13.48
CA LYS A 330 2.49 5.51 14.06
C LYS A 330 1.11 4.87 13.94
N ALA A 331 0.79 4.28 12.80
CA ALA A 331 -0.48 3.58 12.59
C ALA A 331 -0.59 2.32 13.46
N ALA A 332 0.49 1.55 13.57
CA ALA A 332 0.55 0.33 14.39
C ALA A 332 0.32 0.62 15.89
N ARG A 333 0.94 1.69 16.42
CA ARG A 333 0.77 2.10 17.83
C ARG A 333 -0.68 2.41 18.21
N GLN A 334 -1.50 2.89 17.27
CA GLN A 334 -2.93 3.14 17.52
C GLN A 334 -3.71 1.85 17.82
N LEU A 335 -3.17 0.68 17.45
CA LEU A 335 -3.70 -0.63 17.78
C LEU A 335 -2.98 -1.29 18.97
N GLY A 336 -2.12 -0.56 19.68
CA GLY A 336 -1.31 -1.10 20.78
C GLY A 336 -0.10 -1.93 20.33
N ILE A 337 0.22 -1.95 19.04
CA ILE A 337 1.38 -2.65 18.49
C ILE A 337 2.61 -1.75 18.62
N ASP A 338 3.56 -2.13 19.48
CA ASP A 338 4.82 -1.42 19.61
C ASP A 338 5.76 -1.67 18.41
N PHE A 339 6.91 -1.00 18.38
CA PHE A 339 7.82 -1.07 17.23
C PHE A 339 8.46 -2.45 17.08
N GLU A 340 8.84 -3.09 18.19
CA GLU A 340 9.47 -4.42 18.14
C GLU A 340 8.47 -5.49 17.68
N GLU A 341 7.23 -5.39 18.15
CA GLU A 341 6.14 -6.23 17.70
C GLU A 341 5.80 -6.00 16.21
N LEU A 342 5.78 -4.75 15.75
CA LEU A 342 5.58 -4.43 14.34
C LEU A 342 6.65 -5.10 13.46
N VAL A 343 7.93 -4.94 13.81
CA VAL A 343 9.05 -5.54 13.09
C VAL A 343 8.95 -7.07 13.10
N TRP A 344 8.58 -7.66 14.24
CA TRP A 344 8.31 -9.10 14.32
C TRP A 344 7.20 -9.54 13.38
N ARG A 345 6.05 -8.86 13.38
CA ARG A 345 4.89 -9.20 12.53
C ARG A 345 5.19 -9.07 11.05
N VAL A 346 6.03 -8.10 10.67
CA VAL A 346 6.52 -7.97 9.29
C VAL A 346 7.41 -9.16 8.92
N LEU A 347 8.36 -9.53 9.78
CA LEU A 347 9.22 -10.69 9.55
C LEU A 347 8.43 -12.00 9.50
N GLU A 348 7.40 -12.14 10.32
CA GLU A 348 6.49 -13.28 10.37
C GLU A 348 5.74 -13.54 9.06
N GLN A 349 5.61 -12.54 8.18
CA GLN A 349 5.03 -12.74 6.84
C GLN A 349 5.91 -13.61 5.92
N THR A 350 7.13 -13.96 6.36
CA THR A 350 8.09 -14.79 5.61
C THR A 350 8.07 -16.26 6.04
N LEU A 351 7.17 -16.64 6.94
CA LEU A 351 7.01 -18.02 7.44
C LEU A 351 5.95 -18.82 6.71
#